data_AF-A0A964Z5G4-F1
#
_entry.id   AF-A0A964Z5G4-F1
#
_cell.length_a   1.000
_cell.length_b   1.000
_cell.length_c   1.000
_cell.angle_alpha   90.00
_cell.angle_beta   90.00
_cell.angle_gamma   90.00
#
_symmetry.space_group_name_H-M   'P 1'
#
loop_
_entity.id
_entity.type
_entity.pdbx_description
1 polymer ?
#
loop_
_entity_poly.entity_id
_entity_poly.type
_entity_poly.pdbx_seq_one_letter_code
_entity_poly.pdbx_strand_id
1 'polypeptide(L)'
;MSHIEKLIIINPTVDVGNEDKLGHLPGDLMEKIAVHNESSLFIMHKIIGPVETKKLIDQGKIEFRVLNFLRGINFEKSYVILDEAQNASPHQLKTLITRISDDTKLIIEGDLSQCDKYRTNGSPAYTKSGFFDVWKRLGKLKGVYQIEFTKDDCIRSGIVKRVLERYELEEQILLGENNPYELDFNFKPFPDEEETIENEDVITN
;
A
#
# COMPACT_ATOMS: atom_id res chain seq x y z
N MET A 1 16.83 25.61 -4.42
CA MET A 1 15.98 24.45 -4.04
C MET A 1 16.11 24.27 -2.54
N SER A 2 15.00 24.16 -1.81
CA SER A 2 15.03 23.80 -0.38
C SER A 2 15.68 22.43 -0.23
N HIS A 3 16.54 22.28 0.78
CA HIS A 3 17.17 20.99 1.08
C HIS A 3 16.17 20.15 1.86
N ILE A 4 15.76 19.01 1.29
CA ILE A 4 14.90 18.05 1.98
C ILE A 4 15.76 17.18 2.88
N GLU A 5 15.37 17.04 4.14
CA GLU A 5 16.16 16.42 5.19
C GLU A 5 15.62 15.05 5.62
N LYS A 6 14.34 14.76 5.31
CA LYS A 6 13.62 13.62 5.89
C LYS A 6 12.61 12.96 4.95
N LEU A 7 12.47 11.64 5.07
CA LEU A 7 11.36 10.86 4.53
C LEU A 7 10.43 10.45 5.69
N ILE A 8 9.13 10.71 5.54
CA ILE A 8 8.10 10.36 6.52
C ILE A 8 7.06 9.49 5.81
N ILE A 9 6.84 8.28 6.31
CA ILE A 9 5.84 7.36 5.78
C ILE A 9 4.71 7.27 6.81
N ILE A 10 3.49 7.47 6.35
CA ILE A 10 2.28 7.53 7.16
C ILE A 10 1.34 6.44 6.66
N ASN A 11 0.77 5.68 7.59
CA ASN A 11 -0.32 4.75 7.31
C ASN A 11 -1.61 5.14 8.06
N PRO A 12 -2.79 5.03 7.44
CA PRO A 12 -4.07 5.16 8.11
C PRO A 12 -4.36 3.90 8.94
N THR A 13 -4.72 4.05 10.21
CA THR A 13 -5.17 2.91 11.01
C THR A 13 -6.60 2.52 10.64
N VAL A 14 -6.77 1.23 10.36
CA VAL A 14 -7.91 0.68 9.65
C VAL A 14 -9.21 0.71 10.46
N ASP A 15 -9.15 0.46 11.77
CA ASP A 15 -10.24 0.54 12.76
C ASP A 15 -9.80 -0.24 14.01
N VAL A 16 -8.82 0.27 14.76
CA VAL A 16 -8.53 -0.24 16.11
C VAL A 16 -8.99 0.79 17.13
N GLY A 17 -10.31 0.97 17.17
CA GLY A 17 -11.05 1.69 18.21
C GLY A 17 -10.62 3.13 18.47
N ASN A 18 -11.32 3.72 19.44
CA ASN A 18 -11.06 5.04 19.99
C ASN A 18 -9.57 5.31 20.20
N GLU A 19 -9.20 6.58 20.30
CA GLU A 19 -7.87 7.07 20.68
C GLU A 19 -7.25 6.28 21.86
N ASP A 20 -8.08 5.64 22.70
CA ASP A 20 -7.75 4.78 23.83
C ASP A 20 -7.22 3.36 23.49
N LYS A 21 -7.53 2.77 22.31
CA LYS A 21 -7.19 1.36 22.03
C LYS A 21 -5.76 1.11 21.56
N LEU A 22 -5.06 2.11 21.00
CA LEU A 22 -3.60 1.99 20.85
C LEU A 22 -2.90 1.99 22.21
N GLY A 23 -3.56 2.48 23.27
CA GLY A 23 -3.14 2.36 24.66
C GLY A 23 -3.16 0.93 25.22
N HIS A 24 -3.88 -0.01 24.57
CA HIS A 24 -4.06 -1.38 25.09
C HIS A 24 -3.11 -2.45 24.52
N LEU A 25 -2.32 -2.14 23.49
CA LEU A 25 -1.24 -3.04 23.07
C LEU A 25 -0.06 -2.90 24.06
N PRO A 26 0.47 -3.98 24.65
CA PRO A 26 1.71 -3.91 25.43
C PRO A 26 2.90 -3.61 24.50
N GLY A 27 3.83 -2.76 24.92
CA GLY A 27 5.04 -2.43 24.16
C GLY A 27 5.32 -0.93 24.00
N ASP A 28 6.52 -0.61 23.52
CA ASP A 28 6.95 0.76 23.21
C ASP A 28 6.15 1.32 22.01
N LEU A 29 5.99 2.64 21.94
CA LEU A 29 5.28 3.33 20.84
C LEU A 29 5.85 2.92 19.47
N MET A 30 7.16 2.68 19.40
CA MET A 30 7.85 2.24 18.20
C MET A 30 7.46 0.83 17.76
N GLU A 31 7.24 -0.11 18.70
CA GLU A 31 6.79 -1.46 18.39
C GLU A 31 5.38 -1.45 17.78
N LYS A 32 4.51 -0.56 18.28
CA LYS A 32 3.14 -0.39 17.75
C LYS A 32 3.15 0.23 16.36
N ILE A 33 4.00 1.22 16.13
CA ILE A 33 4.18 1.85 14.81
C ILE A 33 4.73 0.82 13.81
N ALA A 34 5.64 -0.05 14.24
CA ALA A 34 6.22 -1.09 13.40
C ALA A 34 5.17 -2.07 12.86
N VAL A 35 4.19 -2.47 13.67
CA VAL A 35 3.09 -3.35 13.21
C VAL A 35 2.30 -2.72 12.07
N HIS A 36 2.01 -1.42 12.14
CA HIS A 36 1.23 -0.73 11.10
C HIS A 36 2.04 -0.31 9.87
N ASN A 37 3.37 -0.36 9.95
CA ASN A 37 4.27 0.05 8.88
C ASN A 37 5.18 -1.10 8.43
N GLU A 38 4.82 -2.35 8.74
CA GLU A 38 5.64 -3.53 8.45
C GLU A 38 5.93 -3.64 6.95
N SER A 39 4.92 -3.48 6.10
CA SER A 39 5.07 -3.48 4.63
C SER A 39 6.06 -2.41 4.17
N SER A 40 5.93 -1.18 4.66
CA SER A 40 6.81 -0.07 4.29
C SER A 40 8.24 -0.30 4.80
N LEU A 41 8.41 -0.80 6.03
CA LEU A 41 9.71 -1.16 6.60
C LEU A 41 10.38 -2.28 5.80
N PHE A 42 9.62 -3.30 5.40
CA PHE A 42 10.09 -4.38 4.54
C PHE A 42 10.58 -3.85 3.19
N ILE A 43 9.84 -2.93 2.57
CA ILE A 43 10.26 -2.28 1.32
C ILE A 43 11.57 -1.51 1.52
N MET A 44 11.71 -0.75 2.61
CA MET A 44 12.96 -0.05 2.92
C MET A 44 14.13 -1.02 3.08
N HIS A 45 13.94 -2.12 3.81
CA HIS A 45 14.95 -3.18 3.94
C HIS A 45 15.36 -3.75 2.58
N LYS A 46 14.43 -3.91 1.64
CA LYS A 46 14.73 -4.42 0.29
C LYS A 46 15.52 -3.41 -0.56
N ILE A 47 15.24 -2.11 -0.44
CA ILE A 47 15.84 -1.08 -1.29
C ILE A 47 17.24 -0.70 -0.78
N ILE A 48 17.40 -0.45 0.52
CA ILE A 48 18.65 0.09 1.10
C ILE A 48 19.32 -0.84 2.11
N GLY A 49 18.73 -2.00 2.39
CA GLY A 49 19.22 -2.94 3.39
C GLY A 49 18.76 -2.61 4.82
N PRO A 50 18.66 -3.62 5.70
CA PRO A 50 18.16 -3.45 7.07
C PRO A 50 19.09 -2.61 7.96
N VAL A 51 20.41 -2.74 7.76
CA VAL A 51 21.40 -1.99 8.56
C VAL A 51 21.29 -0.49 8.28
N GLU A 52 21.27 -0.09 7.00
CA GLU A 52 21.16 1.32 6.65
C GLU A 52 19.77 1.88 6.97
N THR A 53 18.71 1.09 6.77
CA THR A 53 17.35 1.47 7.18
C THR A 53 17.30 1.82 8.66
N LYS A 54 17.78 0.92 9.53
CA LYS A 54 17.82 1.16 10.97
C LYS A 54 18.62 2.42 11.31
N LYS A 55 19.80 2.59 10.71
CA LYS A 55 20.64 3.76 10.93
C LYS A 55 19.94 5.07 10.54
N LEU A 56 19.22 5.10 9.42
CA LEU A 56 18.48 6.29 8.98
C LEU A 56 17.26 6.58 9.87
N ILE A 57 16.60 5.55 10.39
CA ILE A 57 15.54 5.69 11.40
C ILE A 57 16.11 6.27 12.69
N ASP A 58 17.21 5.71 13.20
CA ASP A 58 17.88 6.17 14.42
C ASP A 58 18.39 7.62 14.29
N GLN A 59 18.78 8.04 13.07
CA GLN A 59 19.14 9.42 12.76
C GLN A 59 17.93 10.36 12.56
N GLY A 60 16.71 9.83 12.59
CA GLY A 60 15.48 10.59 12.32
C GLY A 60 15.33 11.03 10.87
N LYS A 61 16.06 10.43 9.92
CA LYS A 61 15.96 10.70 8.47
C LYS A 61 14.84 9.92 7.81
N ILE A 62 14.45 8.79 8.41
CA ILE A 62 13.24 8.05 8.06
C ILE A 62 12.36 7.99 9.29
N GLU A 63 11.10 8.39 9.16
CA GLU A 63 10.11 8.28 10.23
C GLU A 63 8.88 7.53 9.73
N PHE A 64 8.38 6.63 10.57
CA PHE A 64 7.09 5.99 10.38
C PHE A 64 6.09 6.61 11.34
N ARG A 65 4.90 6.94 10.84
CA ARG A 65 3.83 7.58 11.62
C ARG A 65 2.49 6.95 11.29
N VAL A 66 1.53 7.20 12.17
CA VAL A 66 0.14 6.78 11.97
C VAL A 66 -0.73 8.03 11.91
N LEU A 67 -1.65 8.06 10.94
CA LEU A 67 -2.45 9.24 10.60
C LEU A 67 -3.22 9.83 11.80
N ASN A 68 -3.65 9.00 12.74
CA ASN A 68 -4.45 9.41 13.90
C ASN A 68 -3.69 10.31 14.89
N PHE A 69 -2.35 10.26 14.91
CA PHE A 69 -1.53 11.02 15.87
C PHE A 69 -0.89 12.27 15.28
N LEU A 70 -1.36 12.75 14.13
CA LEU A 70 -0.76 13.89 13.43
C LEU A 70 -1.30 15.25 13.89
N ARG A 71 -2.28 15.29 14.80
CA ARG A 71 -2.84 16.54 15.28
C ARG A 71 -1.76 17.35 16.03
N GLY A 72 -1.55 18.59 15.60
CA GLY A 72 -0.56 19.48 16.21
C GLY A 72 0.87 19.31 15.66
N ILE A 73 1.07 18.41 14.70
CA ILE A 73 2.35 18.18 14.04
C ILE A 73 2.36 18.92 12.70
N ASN A 74 3.39 19.72 12.44
CA ASN A 74 3.64 20.30 11.12
C ASN A 74 4.84 19.58 10.48
N PHE A 75 4.79 19.41 9.16
CA PHE A 75 5.84 18.77 8.39
C PHE A 75 6.63 19.84 7.64
N GLU A 76 7.94 19.85 7.86
CA GLU A 76 8.90 20.79 7.27
C GLU A 76 10.08 20.03 6.66
N LYS A 77 10.60 20.54 5.54
CA LYS A 77 11.77 19.99 4.81
C LYS A 77 11.71 18.48 4.60
N SER A 78 10.54 17.97 4.23
CA SER A 78 10.30 16.52 4.21
C SER A 78 9.62 16.04 2.93
N TYR A 79 9.90 14.80 2.56
CA TYR A 79 8.99 14.00 1.75
C TYR A 79 8.04 13.29 2.70
N VAL A 80 6.74 13.48 2.50
CA VAL A 80 5.69 12.81 3.27
C VAL A 80 4.93 11.90 2.32
N ILE A 81 4.87 10.61 2.61
CA ILE A 81 4.10 9.62 1.87
C ILE A 81 2.98 9.14 2.77
N LEU A 82 1.73 9.34 2.36
CA LEU A 82 0.59 8.64 2.92
C LEU A 82 0.28 7.44 2.02
N ASP A 83 0.49 6.25 2.56
CA ASP A 83 0.17 5.00 1.89
C ASP A 83 -1.26 4.54 2.26
N GLU A 84 -1.85 3.68 1.43
CA GLU A 84 -3.16 3.06 1.69
C GLU A 84 -4.30 4.07 1.96
N ALA A 85 -4.25 5.25 1.32
CA ALA A 85 -5.11 6.39 1.63
C ALA A 85 -6.61 6.11 1.46
N GLN A 86 -6.98 5.06 0.72
CA GLN A 86 -8.38 4.63 0.59
C GLN A 86 -9.01 4.28 1.95
N ASN A 87 -8.19 3.93 2.95
CA ASN A 87 -8.60 3.63 4.31
C ASN A 87 -8.81 4.86 5.21
N ALA A 88 -8.43 6.06 4.75
CA ALA A 88 -8.57 7.29 5.52
C ALA A 88 -9.94 7.95 5.29
N SER A 89 -10.48 8.58 6.31
CA SER A 89 -11.65 9.47 6.18
C SER A 89 -11.29 10.82 5.56
N PRO A 90 -12.26 11.56 4.99
CA PRO A 90 -12.04 12.92 4.51
C PRO A 90 -11.49 13.87 5.58
N HIS A 91 -11.90 13.71 6.85
CA HIS A 91 -11.42 14.53 7.96
C HIS A 91 -9.93 14.30 8.25
N GLN A 92 -9.50 13.04 8.24
CA GLN A 92 -8.09 12.68 8.47
C GLN A 92 -7.20 13.20 7.33
N LEU A 93 -7.60 13.04 6.06
CA LEU A 93 -6.81 13.59 4.95
C LEU A 93 -6.76 15.11 4.97
N LYS A 94 -7.88 15.78 5.26
CA LYS A 94 -7.89 17.23 5.44
C LYS A 94 -6.92 17.65 6.54
N THR A 95 -6.92 16.93 7.66
CA THR A 95 -5.98 17.19 8.75
C THR A 95 -4.55 17.09 8.27
N LEU A 96 -4.15 16.00 7.61
CA LEU A 96 -2.79 15.83 7.05
C LEU A 96 -2.41 16.94 6.06
N ILE A 97 -3.25 17.21 5.07
CA ILE A 97 -2.95 18.16 3.99
C ILE A 97 -2.73 19.58 4.55
N THR A 98 -3.45 19.95 5.62
CA THR A 98 -3.26 21.28 6.26
C THR A 98 -2.02 21.40 7.13
N ARG A 99 -1.18 20.36 7.23
CA ARG A 99 0.03 20.34 8.07
C ARG A 99 1.35 20.45 7.29
N ILE A 100 1.29 20.54 5.97
CA ILE A 100 2.49 20.63 5.13
C ILE A 100 2.94 22.09 4.99
N SER A 101 4.25 22.30 5.08
CA SER A 101 4.92 23.58 4.75
C SER A 101 5.28 23.66 3.27
N ASP A 102 5.73 24.85 2.84
CA ASP A 102 6.19 25.11 1.46
C ASP A 102 7.42 24.30 1.05
N ASP A 103 8.24 23.86 2.00
CA ASP A 103 9.44 23.04 1.77
C ASP A 103 9.18 21.53 1.94
N THR A 104 7.91 21.14 2.03
CA THR A 104 7.47 19.75 2.13
C THR A 104 6.78 19.31 0.84
N LYS A 105 7.02 18.06 0.45
CA LYS A 105 6.29 17.41 -0.64
C LYS A 105 5.46 16.26 -0.09
N LEU A 106 4.15 16.37 -0.25
CA LEU A 106 3.19 15.33 0.13
C LEU A 106 2.81 14.48 -1.08
N ILE A 107 2.90 13.18 -0.90
CA ILE A 107 2.51 12.14 -1.85
C ILE A 107 1.42 11.32 -1.16
N ILE A 108 0.29 11.11 -1.84
CA ILE A 108 -0.83 10.35 -1.31
C ILE A 108 -1.10 9.23 -2.31
N GLU A 109 -0.90 7.99 -1.88
CA GLU A 109 -1.08 6.77 -2.65
C GLU A 109 -2.28 5.99 -2.12
N GLY A 110 -2.99 5.28 -3.00
CA GLY A 110 -4.11 4.44 -2.60
C GLY A 110 -4.83 3.79 -3.77
N ASP A 111 -5.62 2.76 -3.47
CA ASP A 111 -6.42 2.02 -4.45
C ASP A 111 -7.92 2.16 -4.15
N LEU A 112 -8.64 2.90 -5.00
CA LEU A 112 -10.07 3.11 -4.83
C LEU A 112 -10.89 1.82 -5.01
N SER A 113 -10.37 0.81 -5.71
CA SER A 113 -11.05 -0.49 -5.83
C SER A 113 -11.06 -1.26 -4.51
N GLN A 114 -10.12 -0.95 -3.60
CA GLN A 114 -9.96 -1.59 -2.28
C GLN A 114 -10.67 -0.82 -1.15
N CYS A 115 -11.70 -0.02 -1.47
CA CYS A 115 -12.48 0.74 -0.48
C CYS A 115 -13.52 -0.12 0.29
N ASP A 116 -13.19 -1.36 0.67
CA ASP A 116 -14.18 -2.33 1.16
C ASP A 116 -14.97 -1.89 2.41
N LYS A 117 -14.36 -1.08 3.28
CA LYS A 117 -14.96 -0.64 4.56
C LYS A 117 -16.18 0.26 4.42
N TYR A 118 -16.36 0.87 3.27
CA TYR A 118 -17.43 1.84 3.06
C TYR A 118 -18.65 1.24 2.34
N ARG A 119 -18.64 -0.07 2.08
CA ARG A 119 -19.75 -0.78 1.43
C ARG A 119 -21.02 -0.55 2.24
N THR A 120 -21.96 0.20 1.66
CA THR A 120 -23.27 0.49 2.22
C THR A 120 -24.31 0.13 1.17
N ASN A 121 -25.42 -0.48 1.59
CA ASN A 121 -26.51 -0.92 0.71
C ASN A 121 -26.85 0.15 -0.35
N GLY A 122 -26.51 -0.13 -1.61
CA GLY A 122 -26.87 0.68 -2.78
C GLY A 122 -25.96 1.85 -3.16
N SER A 123 -24.83 2.11 -2.49
CA SER A 123 -23.87 3.16 -2.89
C SER A 123 -22.43 2.64 -3.01
N PRO A 124 -21.65 3.07 -4.01
CA PRO A 124 -20.27 2.63 -4.15
C PRO A 124 -19.42 3.08 -2.94
N ALA A 125 -18.77 2.12 -2.31
CA ALA A 125 -18.04 2.29 -1.07
C ALA A 125 -17.02 3.44 -1.13
N TYR A 126 -16.30 3.55 -2.25
CA TYR A 126 -15.25 4.55 -2.44
C TYR A 126 -15.71 6.01 -2.27
N THR A 127 -17.00 6.31 -2.44
CA THR A 127 -17.52 7.69 -2.33
C THR A 127 -17.37 8.30 -0.94
N LYS A 128 -17.22 7.47 0.10
CA LYS A 128 -17.00 7.89 1.48
C LYS A 128 -15.52 7.95 1.87
N SER A 129 -14.63 7.45 1.01
CA SER A 129 -13.19 7.48 1.24
C SER A 129 -12.65 8.91 1.19
N GLY A 130 -11.75 9.24 2.11
CA GLY A 130 -10.98 10.47 2.06
C GLY A 130 -10.18 10.59 0.78
N PHE A 131 -9.61 9.48 0.29
CA PHE A 131 -8.80 9.49 -0.93
C PHE A 131 -9.62 9.94 -2.14
N PHE A 132 -10.85 9.43 -2.29
CA PHE A 132 -11.76 9.87 -3.35
C PHE A 132 -12.15 11.35 -3.21
N ASP A 133 -12.42 11.82 -2.00
CA ASP A 133 -12.76 13.23 -1.74
C ASP A 133 -11.60 14.17 -2.13
N VAL A 134 -10.38 13.84 -1.72
CA VAL A 134 -9.16 14.60 -2.07
C VAL A 134 -8.90 14.55 -3.58
N TRP A 135 -9.04 13.37 -4.19
CA TRP A 135 -8.90 13.20 -5.64
C TRP A 135 -9.83 14.15 -6.40
N LYS A 136 -11.11 14.22 -6.01
CA LYS A 136 -12.06 15.13 -6.67
C LYS A 136 -11.80 16.61 -6.37
N ARG A 137 -11.48 16.96 -5.13
CA ARG A 137 -11.34 18.37 -4.71
C ARG A 137 -10.06 19.02 -5.23
N LEU A 138 -8.95 18.27 -5.27
CA LEU A 138 -7.63 18.85 -5.52
C LEU A 138 -7.18 18.77 -6.99
N GLY A 139 -7.88 18.05 -7.86
CA GLY A 139 -7.40 17.77 -9.23
C GLY A 139 -7.14 18.98 -10.14
N LYS A 140 -7.64 20.17 -9.80
CA LYS A 140 -7.37 21.42 -10.55
C LYS A 140 -6.59 22.44 -9.74
N LEU A 141 -6.09 22.06 -8.57
CA LEU A 141 -5.36 22.97 -7.70
C LEU A 141 -3.92 23.12 -8.23
N LYS A 142 -3.46 24.37 -8.36
CA LYS A 142 -2.09 24.66 -8.79
C LYS A 142 -1.09 24.00 -7.82
N GLY A 143 -0.13 23.25 -8.37
CA GLY A 143 0.89 22.54 -7.59
C GLY A 143 0.48 21.13 -7.15
N VAL A 144 -0.76 20.71 -7.43
CA VAL A 144 -1.20 19.32 -7.25
C VAL A 144 -1.15 18.61 -8.60
N TYR A 145 -0.63 17.38 -8.58
CA TYR A 145 -0.57 16.49 -9.73
C TYR A 145 -1.30 15.21 -9.37
N GLN A 146 -2.05 14.67 -10.33
CA GLN A 146 -2.76 13.41 -10.19
C GLN A 146 -2.23 12.43 -11.22
N ILE A 147 -1.86 11.25 -10.76
CA ILE A 147 -1.31 10.18 -11.58
C ILE A 147 -2.21 8.97 -11.31
N GLU A 148 -2.76 8.41 -12.37
CA GLU A 148 -3.58 7.20 -12.32
C GLU A 148 -2.79 6.08 -12.99
N PHE A 149 -2.55 5.00 -12.24
CA PHE A 149 -1.97 3.79 -12.77
C PHE A 149 -3.08 2.85 -13.26
N THR A 150 -2.80 2.17 -14.36
CA THR A 150 -3.70 1.19 -14.98
C THR A 150 -3.25 -0.23 -14.65
N LYS A 151 -4.06 -1.23 -15.05
CA LYS A 151 -3.67 -2.64 -14.91
C LYS A 151 -2.36 -2.95 -15.67
N ASP A 152 -2.08 -2.23 -16.76
CA ASP A 152 -0.89 -2.42 -17.59
C ASP A 152 0.40 -1.95 -16.90
N ASP A 153 0.29 -1.03 -15.93
CA ASP A 153 1.41 -0.57 -15.12
C ASP A 153 1.80 -1.57 -14.01
N CYS A 154 0.98 -2.62 -13.79
CA CYS A 154 1.20 -3.57 -12.73
C CYS A 154 1.99 -4.80 -13.19
N ILE A 155 3.30 -4.80 -12.89
CA ILE A 155 4.18 -5.93 -13.16
C ILE A 155 4.01 -6.99 -12.06
N ARG A 156 3.22 -8.02 -12.35
CA ARG A 156 3.04 -9.20 -11.49
C ARG A 156 3.68 -10.43 -12.11
N SER A 157 4.07 -11.40 -11.28
CA SER A 157 4.53 -12.70 -11.78
C SER A 157 3.44 -13.39 -12.60
N GLY A 158 3.84 -14.21 -13.58
CA GLY A 158 2.89 -14.86 -14.49
C GLY A 158 1.85 -15.73 -13.77
N ILE A 159 2.23 -16.37 -12.65
CA ILE A 159 1.30 -17.15 -11.83
C ILE A 159 0.26 -16.25 -11.14
N VAL A 160 0.66 -15.12 -10.55
CA VAL A 160 -0.26 -14.22 -9.86
C VAL A 160 -1.26 -13.62 -10.86
N LYS A 161 -0.82 -13.27 -12.07
CA LYS A 161 -1.73 -12.79 -13.13
C LYS A 161 -2.79 -13.84 -13.48
N ARG A 162 -2.39 -15.09 -13.75
CA ARG A 162 -3.32 -16.20 -14.05
C ARG A 162 -4.27 -16.49 -12.90
N VAL A 163 -3.80 -16.41 -11.66
CA VAL A 163 -4.65 -16.60 -10.46
C VAL A 163 -5.69 -15.48 -10.38
N LEU A 164 -5.28 -14.21 -10.50
CA LEU A 164 -6.20 -13.08 -10.45
C LEU A 164 -7.25 -13.14 -11.56
N GLU A 165 -6.87 -13.51 -12.78
CA GLU A 165 -7.81 -13.72 -13.89
C GLU A 165 -8.92 -14.73 -13.54
N ARG A 166 -8.60 -15.79 -12.78
CA ARG A 166 -9.60 -16.75 -12.30
C ARG A 166 -10.51 -16.19 -11.20
N TYR A 167 -10.00 -15.32 -10.34
CA TYR A 167 -10.80 -14.65 -9.31
C TYR A 167 -11.67 -13.51 -9.87
N GLU A 168 -11.32 -12.92 -11.02
CA GLU A 168 -12.13 -11.90 -11.70
C GLU A 168 -13.37 -12.50 -12.40
N LEU A 169 -13.38 -13.81 -12.66
CA LEU A 169 -14.56 -14.51 -13.12
C LEU A 169 -15.52 -14.72 -11.93
N GLU A 170 -16.75 -14.19 -12.00
CA GLU A 170 -17.84 -14.52 -11.06
C GLU A 170 -18.32 -15.98 -11.27
N GLU A 171 -17.41 -16.95 -11.20
CA GLU A 171 -17.78 -18.37 -11.21
C GLU A 171 -18.25 -18.78 -9.81
N GLN A 172 -19.43 -19.40 -9.73
CA GLN A 172 -19.80 -20.15 -8.53
C GLN A 172 -18.74 -21.21 -8.30
N ILE A 173 -18.14 -21.22 -7.10
CA ILE A 173 -17.29 -22.33 -6.68
C ILE A 173 -18.19 -23.56 -6.56
N LEU A 174 -18.20 -24.40 -7.59
CA LEU A 174 -18.88 -25.69 -7.58
C LEU A 174 -18.01 -26.65 -6.78
N LEU A 175 -18.56 -27.19 -5.68
CA LEU A 175 -17.91 -28.21 -4.86
C LEU A 175 -18.46 -29.59 -5.19
N GLY A 176 -17.61 -30.62 -5.19
CA GLY A 176 -18.01 -32.03 -5.42
C GLY A 176 -18.08 -32.42 -6.90
N GLU A 177 -18.91 -33.43 -7.22
CA GLU A 177 -19.05 -34.04 -8.57
C GLU A 177 -19.45 -33.07 -9.68
N ASN A 178 -19.84 -31.84 -9.33
CA ASN A 178 -20.22 -30.79 -10.28
C ASN A 178 -19.10 -29.76 -10.52
N ASN A 179 -17.90 -29.92 -9.95
CA ASN A 179 -16.76 -29.06 -10.28
C ASN A 179 -16.18 -29.44 -11.66
N PRO A 180 -16.25 -28.57 -12.69
CA PRO A 180 -15.68 -28.87 -14.01
C PRO A 180 -14.15 -28.91 -14.00
N TYR A 181 -13.52 -28.37 -12.94
CA TYR A 181 -12.10 -28.52 -12.68
C TYR A 181 -11.90 -29.74 -11.76
N GLU A 182 -11.83 -30.94 -12.33
CA GLU A 182 -11.41 -32.11 -11.58
C GLU A 182 -10.04 -31.85 -10.95
N LEU A 183 -9.89 -32.14 -9.66
CA LEU A 183 -8.59 -32.24 -9.03
C LEU A 183 -7.87 -33.42 -9.69
N ASP A 184 -7.00 -33.13 -10.65
CA ASP A 184 -6.10 -34.14 -11.19
C ASP A 184 -5.09 -34.50 -10.08
N PHE A 185 -5.38 -35.57 -9.35
CA PHE A 185 -4.49 -36.10 -8.32
C PHE A 185 -3.18 -36.67 -8.91
N ASN A 186 -3.08 -36.77 -10.23
CA ASN A 186 -1.85 -37.09 -10.95
C ASN A 186 -1.12 -35.86 -11.47
N PHE A 187 -1.59 -34.63 -11.17
CA PHE A 187 -0.91 -33.40 -11.52
C PHE A 187 0.45 -33.35 -10.83
N LYS A 188 1.51 -33.62 -11.59
CA LYS A 188 2.89 -33.36 -11.16
C LYS A 188 3.16 -31.85 -11.33
N PRO A 189 3.38 -31.10 -10.25
CA PRO A 189 3.40 -29.64 -10.31
C PRO A 189 4.57 -29.06 -11.11
N PHE A 190 5.61 -29.84 -11.41
CA PHE A 190 6.73 -29.49 -12.27
C PHE A 190 7.26 -30.77 -12.94
N PRO A 191 7.86 -30.69 -14.15
CA PRO A 191 8.66 -31.79 -14.67
C PRO A 191 9.77 -32.12 -13.66
N ASP A 192 10.03 -33.41 -13.45
CA ASP A 192 11.13 -33.88 -12.61
C ASP A 192 12.44 -33.25 -13.15
N GLU A 193 13.33 -32.77 -12.28
CA GLU A 193 14.57 -32.00 -12.58
C GLU A 193 15.61 -32.73 -13.47
N GLU A 194 15.23 -33.76 -14.22
CA GLU A 194 16.10 -34.54 -15.10
C GLU A 194 15.85 -34.33 -16.61
N GLU A 195 14.95 -33.43 -17.03
CA GLU A 195 15.02 -32.86 -18.39
C GLU A 195 16.09 -31.77 -18.46
N THR A 196 17.31 -32.27 -18.58
CA THR A 196 18.50 -31.55 -19.04
C THR A 196 18.15 -30.52 -20.11
N ILE A 197 18.61 -29.29 -19.90
CA ILE A 197 18.71 -28.24 -20.91
C ILE A 197 19.76 -28.71 -21.92
N GLU A 198 19.34 -29.54 -22.88
CA GLU A 198 19.95 -29.62 -24.18
C GLU A 198 19.02 -28.90 -25.15
N ASN A 199 19.28 -27.61 -25.35
CA ASN A 199 19.65 -27.09 -26.66
C ASN A 199 19.96 -25.61 -26.53
N GLU A 200 21.19 -25.30 -26.90
CA GLU A 200 21.70 -23.99 -27.21
C GLU A 200 20.74 -23.26 -28.17
N ASP A 201 20.39 -22.04 -27.84
CA ASP A 201 20.36 -20.97 -28.83
C ASP A 201 20.93 -19.71 -28.19
N VAL A 202 22.25 -19.64 -28.30
CA VAL A 202 23.01 -18.40 -28.28
C VAL A 202 22.42 -17.50 -29.36
N ILE A 203 21.70 -16.46 -28.97
CA ILE A 203 21.51 -15.29 -29.84
C ILE A 203 22.32 -14.14 -29.25
N THR A 204 23.58 -14.10 -29.69
CA THR A 204 24.34 -12.86 -29.82
C THR A 204 23.76 -12.04 -30.97
N ASN A 205 23.20 -10.87 -30.65
CA ASN A 205 23.51 -9.55 -31.21
C ASN A 205 22.50 -8.50 -30.73
#